data_AF-A0A9D7D3C6-F1
#
_entry.id   AF-A0A9D7D3C6-F1
#
_cell.length_a   1.000
_cell.length_b   1.000
_cell.length_c   1.000
_cell.angle_alpha   90.00
_cell.angle_beta   90.00
_cell.angle_gamma   90.00
#
_symmetry.space_group_name_H-M   'P 1'
#
loop_
_entity.id
_entity.type
_entity.pdbx_description
1 polymer ?
#
loop_
_entity_poly.entity_id
_entity_poly.type
_entity_poly.pdbx_seq_one_letter_code
_entity_poly.pdbx_strand_id
1 'polypeptide(L)'
;MPRGAPASKLAITVDRDVHAKVIRAAAEDQVSVSAWLTAAARQAIRLREGLVAVAEWEAEHGAFSEEELAAARRRVASGAKEHRKGRTSGRARRRP
;
A
#
# COMPACT_ATOMS: atom_id res chain seq x y z
N MET A 1 -2.57 -21.18 -21.49
CA MET A 1 -2.18 -20.15 -20.49
C MET A 1 -1.54 -20.86 -19.31
N PRO A 2 -0.24 -20.64 -19.01
CA PRO A 2 0.33 -21.15 -17.76
C PRO A 2 -0.36 -20.42 -16.61
N ARG A 3 -1.04 -21.16 -15.72
CA ARG A 3 -1.52 -20.57 -14.47
C ARG A 3 -0.25 -20.18 -13.69
N GLY A 4 -0.14 -18.92 -13.27
CA GLY A 4 0.95 -18.49 -12.39
C GLY A 4 1.07 -19.42 -11.18
N ALA A 5 2.26 -19.48 -10.57
CA ALA A 5 2.50 -20.33 -9.41
C ALA A 5 1.40 -20.10 -8.35
N PRO A 6 0.87 -21.17 -7.73
CA PRO A 6 -0.21 -21.04 -6.76
C PRO A 6 0.26 -20.22 -5.56
N ALA A 7 -0.65 -19.45 -4.97
CA ALA A 7 -0.37 -18.72 -3.75
C ALA A 7 -0.06 -19.69 -2.59
N SER A 8 1.00 -19.41 -1.83
CA SER A 8 1.38 -20.19 -0.65
C SER A 8 0.46 -19.87 0.53
N LYS A 9 -0.05 -20.89 1.21
CA LYS A 9 -0.89 -20.71 2.41
C LYS A 9 -0.01 -20.28 3.58
N LEU A 10 -0.41 -19.18 4.23
CA LEU A 10 0.19 -18.68 5.46
C LEU A 10 -0.86 -18.72 6.58
N ALA A 11 -0.57 -19.44 7.67
CA ALA A 11 -1.39 -19.46 8.87
C ALA A 11 -0.76 -18.53 9.91
N ILE A 12 -1.52 -17.52 10.37
CA ILE A 12 -1.07 -16.53 11.35
C ILE A 12 -2.13 -16.34 12.42
N THR A 13 -1.67 -16.03 13.63
CA THR A 13 -2.54 -15.51 14.70
C THR A 13 -2.53 -13.99 14.63
N VAL A 14 -3.70 -13.37 14.75
CA VAL A 14 -3.87 -11.92 14.76
C VAL A 14 -4.72 -11.53 15.96
N ASP A 15 -4.45 -10.36 16.53
CA ASP A 15 -5.24 -9.83 17.64
C ASP A 15 -6.71 -9.71 17.25
N ARG A 16 -7.60 -9.93 18.22
CA ARG A 16 -9.05 -10.01 17.99
C ARG A 16 -9.62 -8.74 17.36
N ASP A 17 -9.15 -7.57 17.80
CA ASP A 17 -9.62 -6.29 17.26
C ASP A 17 -9.09 -6.06 15.83
N VAL A 18 -7.85 -6.47 15.55
CA VAL A 18 -7.25 -6.43 14.21
C VAL A 18 -7.99 -7.35 13.25
N HIS A 19 -8.30 -8.58 13.67
CA HIS A 19 -9.08 -9.54 12.88
C HIS A 19 -10.40 -8.93 12.39
N ALA A 20 -11.17 -8.31 13.30
CA ALA A 20 -12.44 -7.67 12.96
C ALA A 20 -12.25 -6.49 11.97
N LYS A 21 -11.20 -5.68 12.16
CA LYS A 21 -10.87 -4.56 11.27
C LYS A 21 -10.48 -5.04 9.87
N VAL A 22 -9.72 -6.13 9.76
CA VAL A 22 -9.30 -6.72 8.47
C VAL A 22 -10.51 -7.26 7.70
N ILE A 23 -11.40 -8.00 8.36
CA ILE A 23 -12.62 -8.51 7.73
C ILE A 23 -13.48 -7.34 7.20
N ARG A 24 -13.68 -6.31 8.02
CA ARG A 24 -14.44 -5.13 7.62
C ARG A 24 -13.80 -4.42 6.42
N ALA A 25 -12.49 -4.18 6.46
CA ALA A 25 -11.78 -3.49 5.39
C ALA A 25 -11.83 -4.28 4.06
N ALA A 26 -11.67 -5.60 4.11
CA ALA A 26 -11.80 -6.46 2.94
C ALA A 26 -13.21 -6.40 2.34
N ALA A 27 -14.25 -6.40 3.19
CA ALA A 27 -15.65 -6.26 2.75
C ALA A 27 -15.94 -4.89 2.14
N GLU A 28 -15.46 -3.80 2.76
CA GLU A 28 -15.60 -2.43 2.25
C GLU A 28 -14.93 -2.24 0.88
N ASP A 29 -13.77 -2.86 0.69
CA ASP A 29 -13.01 -2.87 -0.57
C ASP A 29 -13.52 -3.93 -1.57
N GLN A 30 -14.51 -4.76 -1.20
CA GLN A 30 -15.08 -5.84 -2.02
C GLN A 30 -14.05 -6.84 -2.55
N VAL A 31 -13.12 -7.25 -1.68
CA VAL A 31 -12.07 -8.23 -1.97
C VAL A 31 -12.04 -9.32 -0.89
N SER A 32 -11.37 -10.46 -1.18
CA SER A 32 -11.15 -11.46 -0.14
C SER A 32 -10.16 -10.95 0.93
N VAL A 33 -10.23 -11.51 2.14
CA VAL A 33 -9.27 -11.19 3.22
C VAL A 33 -7.83 -11.45 2.79
N SER A 34 -7.56 -12.55 2.08
CA SER A 34 -6.22 -12.87 1.58
C SER A 34 -5.71 -11.86 0.54
N ALA A 35 -6.58 -11.39 -0.36
CA ALA A 35 -6.24 -10.36 -1.32
C ALA A 35 -5.96 -9.01 -0.63
N TRP A 36 -6.80 -8.63 0.34
CA TRP A 36 -6.62 -7.43 1.13
C TRP A 36 -5.31 -7.45 1.91
N LEU A 37 -5.03 -8.54 2.64
CA LEU A 37 -3.77 -8.73 3.38
C LEU A 37 -2.56 -8.75 2.46
N THR A 38 -2.66 -9.38 1.28
CA THR A 38 -1.57 -9.37 0.29
C THR A 38 -1.28 -7.94 -0.19
N ALA A 39 -2.32 -7.13 -0.45
CA ALA A 39 -2.15 -5.74 -0.84
C ALA A 39 -1.52 -4.90 0.29
N ALA A 40 -1.99 -5.08 1.53
CA ALA A 40 -1.45 -4.42 2.71
C ALA A 40 0.02 -4.79 2.95
N ALA A 41 0.37 -6.09 2.88
CA ALA A 41 1.73 -6.57 3.02
C ALA A 41 2.66 -6.00 1.94
N ARG A 42 2.22 -5.99 0.67
CA ARG A 42 2.98 -5.38 -0.42
C ARG A 42 3.23 -3.89 -0.19
N GLN A 43 2.24 -3.17 0.36
CA GLN A 43 2.41 -1.75 0.69
C GLN A 43 3.42 -1.54 1.82
N ALA A 44 3.34 -2.34 2.89
CA ALA A 44 4.27 -2.27 4.01
C ALA A 44 5.71 -2.60 3.58
N ILE A 45 5.89 -3.62 2.73
CA ILE A 45 7.19 -4.00 2.18
C ILE A 45 7.76 -2.88 1.32
N ARG A 46 6.99 -2.34 0.36
CA ARG A 46 7.44 -1.22 -0.48
C ARG A 46 7.85 0.00 0.34
N LEU A 47 7.11 0.32 1.40
CA LEU A 47 7.45 1.42 2.28
C LEU A 47 8.79 1.16 2.98
N ARG A 48 8.99 -0.05 3.52
CA ARG A 48 10.26 -0.43 4.16
C ARG A 48 11.43 -0.36 3.19
N GLU A 49 11.29 -0.93 2.00
CA GLU A 49 12.31 -0.90 0.95
C GLU A 49 12.62 0.53 0.50
N GLY A 50 11.58 1.36 0.33
CA GLY A 50 11.75 2.77 -0.03
C GLY A 50 12.50 3.57 1.04
N LEU A 51 12.22 3.33 2.32
CA LEU A 51 12.95 3.99 3.42
C LEU A 51 14.42 3.57 3.48
N VAL A 52 14.72 2.29 3.21
CA VAL A 52 16.11 1.82 3.10
C VAL A 52 16.82 2.52 1.94
N ALA A 53 16.20 2.57 0.76
CA ALA A 53 16.77 3.23 -0.41
C ALA A 53 17.02 4.74 -0.18
N VAL A 54 16.13 5.43 0.55
CA VAL A 54 16.34 6.84 0.93
C VAL A 54 17.55 6.98 1.86
N ALA A 55 17.67 6.11 2.86
CA ALA A 55 18.80 6.16 3.79
C ALA A 55 20.15 5.87 3.08
N GLU A 56 20.17 4.94 2.13
CA GLU A 56 21.34 4.68 1.28
C GLU A 56 21.70 5.91 0.45
N TRP A 57 20.71 6.57 -0.16
CA TRP A 57 20.93 7.79 -0.92
C TRP A 57 21.47 8.94 -0.06
N GLU A 58 20.92 9.16 1.14
CA GLU A 58 21.38 10.21 2.06
C GLU A 58 22.79 9.94 2.59
N ALA A 59 23.18 8.67 2.74
CA ALA A 59 24.55 8.31 3.11
C ALA A 59 25.56 8.68 2.00
N GLU A 60 25.15 8.60 0.73
CA GLU A 60 25.98 8.94 -0.42
C GLU A 60 25.99 10.44 -0.76
N HIS A 61 24.87 11.14 -0.55
CA HIS A 61 24.66 12.51 -1.06
C HIS A 61 24.43 13.57 0.03
N GLY A 62 24.28 13.17 1.29
CA GLY A 62 23.89 14.03 2.39
C GLY A 62 22.36 14.11 2.56
N ALA A 63 21.93 14.69 3.67
CA ALA A 63 20.50 14.86 3.97
C ALA A 63 19.83 15.86 3.01
N PHE A 64 18.56 15.64 2.72
CA PHE A 64 17.76 16.58 1.92
C PHE A 64 17.63 17.95 2.60
N SER A 65 17.65 19.02 1.79
CA SER A 65 17.34 20.36 2.26
C SER A 65 15.86 20.51 2.61
N GLU A 66 15.51 21.54 3.40
CA GLU A 66 14.11 21.83 3.70
C GLU A 66 13.29 22.16 2.44
N GLU A 67 13.88 22.86 1.47
CA GLU A 67 13.22 23.17 0.20
C GLU A 67 12.93 21.89 -0.61
N GLU A 68 13.88 20.96 -0.63
CA GLU A 68 13.75 19.67 -1.31
C GLU A 68 12.67 18.80 -0.66
N LEU A 69 12.67 18.72 0.67
CA LEU A 69 11.62 18.02 1.43
C LEU A 69 10.25 18.65 1.21
N ALA A 70 10.16 19.98 1.17
CA ALA A 70 8.91 20.68 0.86
C ALA A 70 8.42 20.36 -0.57
N ALA A 71 9.32 20.33 -1.55
CA ALA A 71 9.00 19.93 -2.93
C ALA A 71 8.56 18.47 -3.02
N ALA A 72 9.24 17.55 -2.32
CA ALA A 72 8.88 16.15 -2.25
C ALA A 72 7.48 15.95 -1.64
N ARG A 73 7.19 16.62 -0.50
CA ARG A 73 5.86 16.57 0.14
C ARG A 73 4.75 17.04 -0.79
N ARG A 74 4.97 18.10 -1.58
CA ARG A 74 3.99 18.57 -2.58
C ARG A 74 3.73 17.50 -3.66
N ARG A 75 4.77 16.86 -4.18
CA ARG A 75 4.65 15.77 -5.19
C ARG A 75 3.92 14.55 -4.64
N VAL A 76 4.22 14.14 -3.40
CA VAL A 76 3.53 13.01 -2.76
C VAL A 76 2.05 13.35 -2.54
N ALA A 77 1.75 14.57 -2.08
CA ALA A 77 0.38 15.01 -1.86
C ALA A 77 -0.45 15.05 -3.17
N SER A 78 0.15 15.48 -4.30
CA SER A 78 -0.54 15.45 -5.59
C SER A 78 -0.78 14.03 -6.09
N GLY A 79 0.22 13.15 -6.01
CA GLY A 79 0.09 11.75 -6.40
C GLY A 79 -0.95 10.98 -5.56
N ALA A 80 -1.06 11.28 -4.26
CA ALA A 80 -2.07 10.68 -3.38
C ALA A 80 -3.50 11.10 -3.74
N LYS A 81 -3.71 12.35 -4.19
CA LYS A 81 -5.02 12.82 -4.67
C LYS A 81 -5.45 12.08 -5.93
N GLU A 82 -4.51 11.83 -6.83
CA GLU A 82 -4.76 11.12 -8.09
C GLU A 82 -5.14 9.65 -7.86
N HIS A 83 -4.39 8.94 -7.00
CA HIS A 83 -4.71 7.58 -6.60
C HIS A 83 -6.09 7.46 -5.93
N ARG A 84 -6.47 8.44 -5.10
CA ARG A 84 -7.79 8.48 -4.46
C ARG A 84 -8.92 8.64 -5.49
N LYS A 85 -8.75 9.52 -6.48
CA LYS A 85 -9.71 9.74 -7.57
C LYS A 85 -9.91 8.50 -8.43
N GLY A 86 -8.85 7.71 -8.65
CA GLY A 86 -8.91 6.43 -9.34
C GLY A 86 -9.68 5.35 -8.55
N ARG A 87 -9.50 5.27 -7.23
CA ARG A 87 -10.26 4.36 -6.36
C ARG A 87 -11.75 4.69 -6.32
N THR A 88 -12.13 5.97 -6.25
CA THR A 88 -13.54 6.38 -6.23
C THR A 88 -14.24 6.14 -7.58
N SER A 89 -13.54 6.38 -8.70
CA SER A 89 -14.10 6.14 -10.03
C SER A 89 -14.23 4.64 -10.37
N GLY A 90 -13.28 3.81 -9.94
CA GLY A 90 -13.36 2.35 -10.08
C GLY A 90 -14.49 1.72 -9.25
N ARG A 91 -14.77 2.29 -8.06
CA ARG A 91 -15.91 1.87 -7.21
C ARG A 91 -17.26 2.26 -7.80
N ALA A 92 -17.37 3.42 -8.45
CA ALA A 92 -18.60 3.87 -9.11
C ALA A 92 -18.97 3.01 -10.33
N ARG A 93 -17.97 2.49 -11.06
CA ARG A 93 -18.17 1.66 -12.26
C ARG A 93 -18.50 0.18 -11.97
N ARG A 94 -18.34 -0.27 -10.72
CA ARG A 94 -18.55 -1.68 -10.31
C ARG A 94 -19.91 -1.94 -9.64
N ARG A 95 -20.79 -0.93 -9.55
CA ARG A 95 -22.17 -1.13 -9.09
C ARG A 95 -23.05 -1.55 -10.29
N PRO A 96 -23.80 -2.66 -10.21
CA PRO A 96 -24.87 -2.96 -11.15
C PRO A 96 -26.03 -1.96 -11.01
#